data_AF-A0A2N7GCR0-F1
#
_entry.id   AF-A0A2N7GCR0-F1
#
_cell.length_a   1.000
_cell.length_b   1.000
_cell.length_c   1.000
_cell.angle_alpha   90.00
_cell.angle_beta   90.00
_cell.angle_gamma   90.00
#
_symmetry.space_group_name_H-M   'P 1'
#
loop_
_entity.id
_entity.type
_entity.pdbx_description
1 polymer ?
#
loop_
_entity_poly.entity_id
_entity_poly.type
_entity_poly.pdbx_seq_one_letter_code
_entity_poly.pdbx_strand_id
1 'polypeptide(L)'
;MPVEWGIGYVACYGYAALSDIRHRRIPNRTIVALLILYGFLCCLHEPSKNHYSPYFWGTFAAITFLGIAFQSVLGAGDSKLILVSLLITGEPRILLTIGLFGGAVSITCWLIGKMTTRNTDVPYGVAISAAALLHLWELHGL
;
A
#
# COMPACT_ATOMS: atom_id res chain seq x y z
N MET A 1 8.44 2.37 -16.34
CA MET A 1 9.63 1.93 -15.56
C MET A 1 10.12 0.61 -16.14
N PRO A 2 11.41 0.24 -16.05
CA PRO A 2 11.84 -1.12 -16.38
C PRO A 2 11.01 -2.18 -15.63
N VAL A 3 10.63 -3.27 -16.30
CA VAL A 3 9.80 -4.36 -15.75
C VAL A 3 10.36 -4.92 -14.42
N GLU A 4 11.67 -4.84 -14.27
CA GLU A 4 12.45 -5.30 -13.11
C GLU A 4 12.04 -4.59 -11.80
N TRP A 5 11.56 -3.35 -11.88
CA TRP A 5 11.12 -2.59 -10.70
C TRP A 5 9.74 -3.01 -10.20
N GLY A 6 8.89 -3.54 -11.09
CA GLY A 6 7.60 -4.10 -10.71
C GLY A 6 7.72 -5.28 -9.79
N ILE A 7 8.76 -6.10 -9.99
CA ILE A 7 8.98 -7.32 -9.21
C ILE A 7 9.18 -6.97 -7.72
N GLY A 8 9.94 -5.91 -7.42
CA GLY A 8 10.14 -5.46 -6.04
C GLY A 8 8.85 -5.01 -5.36
N TYR A 9 8.02 -4.23 -6.05
CA TYR A 9 6.73 -3.80 -5.53
C TYR A 9 5.75 -4.97 -5.37
N VAL A 10 5.65 -5.84 -6.38
CA VAL A 10 4.82 -7.05 -6.35
C VAL A 10 5.23 -7.95 -5.18
N ALA A 11 6.52 -8.14 -4.94
CA ALA A 11 7.01 -8.92 -3.80
C ALA A 11 6.64 -8.28 -2.45
N CYS A 12 6.82 -6.97 -2.30
CA CYS A 12 6.51 -6.26 -1.06
C CYS A 12 5.00 -6.22 -0.76
N TYR A 13 4.17 -5.85 -1.74
CA TYR A 13 2.72 -5.83 -1.60
C TYR A 13 2.14 -7.24 -1.46
N GLY A 14 2.67 -8.22 -2.19
CA GLY A 14 2.32 -9.63 -2.01
C GLY A 14 2.63 -10.13 -0.60
N TYR A 15 3.81 -9.77 -0.05
CA TYR A 15 4.15 -10.10 1.32
C TYR A 15 3.25 -9.38 2.35
N ALA A 16 2.90 -8.11 2.12
CA ALA A 16 1.95 -7.38 2.98
C ALA A 16 0.58 -8.08 3.00
N ALA A 17 0.05 -8.44 1.83
CA ALA A 17 -1.21 -9.16 1.68
C ALA A 17 -1.17 -10.54 2.36
N LEU A 18 -0.09 -11.31 2.18
CA LEU A 18 0.08 -12.62 2.82
C LEU A 18 0.20 -12.51 4.34
N SER A 19 0.96 -11.54 4.84
CA SER A 19 1.09 -11.28 6.28
C SER A 19 -0.26 -10.87 6.88
N ASP A 20 -1.03 -10.07 6.17
CA ASP A 20 -2.36 -9.66 6.59
C ASP A 20 -3.32 -10.86 6.65
N ILE A 21 -3.35 -11.72 5.63
CA ILE A 21 -4.17 -12.95 5.65
C ILE A 21 -3.80 -13.87 6.82
N ARG A 22 -2.51 -14.10 7.06
CA ARG A 22 -2.03 -15.10 8.06
C ARG A 22 -2.04 -14.57 9.48
N HIS A 23 -1.63 -13.34 9.67
CA HIS A 23 -1.34 -12.78 10.99
C HIS A 23 -2.17 -11.54 11.32
N ARG A 24 -3.04 -11.06 10.40
CA ARG A 24 -3.87 -9.86 10.57
C ARG A 24 -3.04 -8.64 10.96
N ARG A 25 -1.81 -8.59 10.46
CA ARG A 25 -0.81 -7.59 10.79
C ARG A 25 0.02 -7.29 9.56
N ILE A 26 0.11 -6.00 9.25
CA ILE A 26 1.04 -5.47 8.27
C ILE A 26 2.31 -5.06 9.02
N PRO A 27 3.46 -5.74 8.82
CA PRO A 27 4.66 -5.46 9.57
C PRO A 27 5.29 -4.15 9.07
N ASN A 28 5.74 -3.31 10.01
CA ASN A 28 6.41 -2.05 9.69
C ASN A 28 7.62 -2.22 8.76
N ARG A 29 8.28 -3.39 8.81
CA ARG A 29 9.41 -3.73 7.94
C ARG A 29 9.04 -3.68 6.46
N THR A 30 7.82 -4.09 6.08
CA THR A 30 7.36 -4.06 4.69
C THR A 30 7.13 -2.63 4.22
N ILE A 31 6.63 -1.77 5.10
CA ILE A 31 6.42 -0.35 4.81
C ILE A 31 7.77 0.35 4.60
N VAL A 32 8.75 0.08 5.48
CA VAL A 32 10.12 0.57 5.32
C VAL A 32 10.75 0.04 4.04
N ALA A 33 10.57 -1.24 3.70
CA ALA A 33 11.09 -1.80 2.45
C ALA A 33 10.50 -1.12 1.20
N LEU A 34 9.17 -0.88 1.18
CA LEU A 34 8.50 -0.13 0.12
C LEU A 34 9.06 1.30 -0.02
N LEU A 35 9.29 1.99 1.10
CA LEU A 35 9.86 3.34 1.11
C LEU A 35 11.32 3.36 0.63
N ILE A 36 12.14 2.40 1.04
CA ILE A 36 13.52 2.28 0.58
C ILE A 36 13.55 1.98 -0.91
N LEU A 37 12.71 1.05 -1.38
CA LEU A 37 12.60 0.71 -2.80
C LEU A 37 12.20 1.94 -3.63
N TYR A 38 11.20 2.67 -3.18
CA TYR A 38 10.75 3.91 -3.80
C TYR A 38 11.84 5.00 -3.81
N GLY A 39 12.48 5.25 -2.68
CA GLY A 39 13.55 6.25 -2.56
C GLY A 39 14.76 5.91 -3.42
N PHE A 40 15.19 4.64 -3.41
CA PHE A 40 16.27 4.13 -4.24
C PHE A 40 15.97 4.32 -5.73
N LEU A 41 14.74 4.01 -6.14
CA LEU A 41 14.24 4.23 -7.49
C LEU A 41 14.27 5.69 -7.92
N CYS A 42 13.82 6.60 -7.05
CA CYS A 42 13.88 8.04 -7.28
C CYS A 42 15.32 8.56 -7.38
N CYS A 43 16.28 7.96 -6.67
CA CYS A 43 17.69 8.35 -6.78
C CYS A 43 18.34 7.87 -8.09
N LEU A 44 17.90 6.74 -8.63
CA LEU A 44 18.48 6.15 -9.84
C LEU A 44 17.95 6.75 -11.14
N HIS A 45 16.77 7.39 -11.12
CA HIS A 45 16.26 8.13 -12.25
C HIS A 45 16.38 9.63 -11.98
N GLU A 46 17.14 10.33 -12.82
CA GLU A 46 17.08 11.79 -12.84
C GLU A 46 15.61 12.22 -13.01
N PRO A 47 15.13 13.18 -12.21
CA PRO A 47 13.80 13.74 -12.39
C PRO A 47 13.81 14.48 -13.71
N SER A 48 13.50 13.79 -14.81
CA SER A 48 13.35 14.39 -16.13
C SER A 48 12.23 15.41 -16.00
N LYS A 49 12.63 16.67 -15.86
CA LYS A 49 11.83 17.90 -15.84
C LYS A 49 10.39 17.71 -15.32
N ASN A 50 10.18 18.15 -14.07
CA ASN A 50 8.94 18.79 -13.62
C ASN A 50 7.90 17.98 -12.78
N HIS A 51 8.25 16.89 -12.09
CA HIS A 51 7.26 16.14 -11.28
C HIS A 51 7.43 16.12 -9.76
N TYR A 52 8.57 16.55 -9.19
CA TYR A 52 8.76 16.50 -7.74
C TYR A 52 8.99 17.90 -7.16
N SER A 53 7.88 18.57 -6.85
CA SER A 53 7.90 19.83 -6.10
C SER A 53 8.39 19.60 -4.66
N PRO A 54 8.98 20.61 -3.98
CA PRO A 54 9.39 20.52 -2.57
C PRO A 54 8.28 20.08 -1.60
N TYR A 55 7.01 20.14 -2.02
CA TYR A 55 5.88 19.57 -1.29
C TYR A 55 5.95 18.03 -1.17
N PHE A 56 6.67 17.33 -2.05
CA PHE A 56 6.85 15.88 -2.00
C PHE A 56 7.61 15.42 -0.75
N TRP A 57 8.75 16.07 -0.45
CA TRP A 57 9.54 15.79 0.76
C TRP A 57 8.81 16.22 2.04
N GLY A 58 8.06 17.32 1.99
CA GLY A 58 7.20 17.74 3.10
C GLY A 58 6.06 16.75 3.36
N THR A 59 5.47 16.21 2.30
CA THR A 59 4.45 15.16 2.37
C THR A 59 5.08 13.88 2.92
N PHE A 60 6.23 13.42 2.42
CA PHE A 60 7.00 12.29 2.96
C PHE A 60 7.29 12.41 4.47
N ALA A 61 7.75 13.57 4.93
CA ALA A 61 8.05 13.82 6.34
C ALA A 61 6.78 13.83 7.21
N ALA A 62 5.74 14.53 6.75
CA ALA A 62 4.46 14.61 7.48
C ALA A 62 3.80 13.23 7.61
N ILE A 63 3.82 12.45 6.54
CA ILE A 63 3.27 11.10 6.45
C ILE A 63 3.96 10.12 7.41
N THR A 64 5.30 10.18 7.43
CA THR A 64 6.12 9.31 8.27
C THR A 64 5.92 9.67 9.74
N PHE A 65 5.89 10.97 10.06
CA PHE A 65 5.57 11.45 11.41
C PHE A 65 4.15 11.11 11.85
N LEU A 66 3.15 11.24 10.97
CA LEU A 66 1.75 10.90 11.25
C LEU A 66 1.60 9.39 11.51
N GLY A 67 2.21 8.54 10.68
CA GLY A 67 2.17 7.08 10.84
C GLY A 67 2.89 6.56 12.10
N ILE A 68 3.89 7.31 12.60
CA ILE A 68 4.55 7.04 13.88
C ILE A 68 3.69 7.56 15.05
N ALA A 69 3.11 8.75 14.92
CA ALA A 69 2.30 9.38 15.96
C ALA A 69 1.00 8.63 16.27
N PHE A 70 0.39 7.95 15.29
CA PHE A 70 -0.87 7.20 15.45
C PHE A 70 -0.70 5.72 15.84
N GLN A 71 0.46 5.30 16.38
CA GLN A 71 0.68 3.91 16.81
C GLN A 71 -0.32 3.36 17.84
N SER A 72 -1.11 4.21 18.50
CA SER A 72 -1.94 3.83 19.67
C SER A 72 -3.46 3.90 19.50
N VAL A 73 -4.03 4.40 18.38
CA VAL A 73 -5.47 4.76 18.35
C VAL A 73 -6.31 4.10 17.24
N LEU A 74 -5.71 3.66 16.13
CA LEU A 74 -6.43 3.01 15.02
C LEU A 74 -5.56 1.88 14.48
N GLY A 75 -6.14 0.78 13.99
CA GLY A 75 -5.42 -0.37 13.40
C GLY A 75 -4.31 0.04 12.42
N ALA A 76 -3.11 0.28 12.96
CA ALA A 76 -2.11 1.19 12.37
C ALA A 76 -1.32 0.57 11.21
N GLY A 77 -1.67 -0.64 10.78
CA GLY A 77 -1.05 -1.30 9.64
C GLY A 77 -1.62 -0.75 8.33
N ASP A 78 -2.94 -0.78 8.21
CA ASP A 78 -3.65 -0.45 6.97
C ASP A 78 -3.48 1.01 6.60
N SER A 79 -3.62 1.92 7.58
CA SER A 79 -3.42 3.35 7.36
C SER A 79 -2.02 3.64 6.83
N LYS A 80 -0.98 3.03 7.40
CA LYS A 80 0.39 3.21 6.91
C LYS A 80 0.58 2.64 5.50
N LEU A 81 -0.03 1.50 5.18
CA LEU A 81 0.08 0.89 3.86
C LEU A 81 -0.65 1.71 2.80
N ILE A 82 -1.88 2.18 3.07
CA ILE A 82 -2.63 3.11 2.20
C ILE A 82 -1.78 4.34 1.89
N LEU A 83 -1.16 4.86 2.94
CA LEU A 83 -0.42 6.08 2.87
C LEU A 83 0.87 5.92 2.03
N VAL A 84 1.64 4.85 2.26
CA VAL A 84 2.79 4.54 1.41
C VAL A 84 2.37 4.24 -0.04
N SER A 85 1.20 3.60 -0.23
CA SER A 85 0.67 3.35 -1.57
C SER A 85 0.35 4.66 -2.31
N LEU A 86 -0.32 5.61 -1.63
CA LEU A 86 -0.58 6.96 -2.14
C LEU A 86 0.70 7.72 -2.50
N LEU A 87 1.74 7.59 -1.68
CA LEU A 87 3.03 8.22 -1.94
C LEU A 87 3.68 7.65 -3.21
N ILE A 88 3.68 6.32 -3.33
CA ILE A 88 4.30 5.62 -4.46
C ILE A 88 3.57 5.91 -5.76
N THR A 89 2.24 5.88 -5.75
CA THR A 89 1.44 6.10 -6.96
C THR A 89 1.24 7.58 -7.28
N GLY A 90 1.25 8.45 -6.27
CA GLY A 90 0.96 9.88 -6.41
C GLY A 90 -0.48 10.19 -6.82
N GLU A 91 -1.38 9.21 -6.86
CA GLU A 91 -2.72 9.35 -7.42
C GLU A 91 -3.80 9.12 -6.35
N PRO A 92 -4.63 10.13 -6.01
CA PRO A 92 -5.64 10.00 -4.97
C PRO A 92 -6.78 9.03 -5.33
N ARG A 93 -6.96 8.72 -6.62
CA ARG A 93 -7.99 7.78 -7.09
C ARG A 93 -7.81 6.37 -6.53
N ILE A 94 -6.60 6.02 -6.11
CA ILE A 94 -6.33 4.74 -5.43
C ILE A 94 -7.25 4.51 -4.23
N LEU A 95 -7.67 5.54 -3.51
CA LEU A 95 -8.58 5.41 -2.36
C LEU A 95 -9.94 4.84 -2.77
N LEU A 96 -10.44 5.22 -3.94
CA LEU A 96 -11.68 4.69 -4.50
C LEU A 96 -11.52 3.22 -4.86
N THR A 97 -10.40 2.87 -5.49
CA THR A 97 -10.05 1.50 -5.88
C THR A 97 -9.86 0.59 -4.65
N ILE A 98 -9.23 1.11 -3.59
CA ILE A 98 -9.13 0.45 -2.27
C ILE A 98 -10.52 0.22 -1.68
N GLY A 99 -11.41 1.21 -1.77
CA GLY A 99 -12.80 1.07 -1.33
C GLY A 99 -13.56 -0.03 -2.09
N LEU A 100 -13.41 -0.09 -3.42
CA LEU A 100 -14.02 -1.11 -4.27
C LEU A 100 -13.49 -2.52 -3.94
N PHE A 101 -12.17 -2.69 -3.87
CA PHE A 101 -11.59 -3.98 -3.51
C PHE A 101 -11.88 -4.36 -2.06
N GLY A 102 -11.88 -3.41 -1.12
CA GLY A 102 -12.23 -3.63 0.27
C GLY A 102 -13.68 -4.09 0.41
N GLY A 103 -14.60 -3.48 -0.35
CA GLY A 103 -15.99 -3.92 -0.44
C GLY A 103 -16.12 -5.33 -1.00
N ALA A 104 -15.42 -5.64 -2.09
CA ALA A 104 -15.41 -6.98 -2.69
C ALA A 104 -14.88 -8.03 -1.69
N VAL A 105 -13.73 -7.78 -1.05
CA VAL A 105 -13.15 -8.68 -0.04
C VAL A 105 -14.10 -8.85 1.15
N SER A 106 -14.76 -7.78 1.61
CA SER A 106 -15.74 -7.84 2.70
C SER A 106 -16.94 -8.71 2.35
N ILE A 107 -17.48 -8.59 1.13
CA ILE A 107 -18.59 -9.42 0.63
C ILE A 107 -18.14 -10.88 0.54
N THR A 108 -16.95 -11.15 -0.01
CA THR A 108 -16.40 -12.51 -0.09
C THR A 108 -16.20 -13.11 1.30
N CYS A 109 -15.60 -12.37 2.24
CA CYS A 109 -15.44 -12.80 3.62
C CYS A 109 -16.78 -13.03 4.31
N TRP A 110 -17.80 -12.21 4.05
CA TRP A 110 -19.14 -12.41 4.59
C TRP A 110 -19.80 -13.68 4.04
N LEU A 111 -19.72 -13.92 2.73
CA LEU A 111 -20.26 -15.13 2.10
C LEU A 111 -19.59 -16.41 2.62
N ILE A 112 -18.26 -16.39 2.78
CA ILE A 112 -17.48 -17.52 3.32
C ILE A 112 -17.68 -17.66 4.84
N GLY A 113 -17.72 -16.54 5.57
CA GLY A 113 -17.90 -16.49 7.01
C GLY A 113 -19.29 -16.95 7.45
N LYS A 114 -20.31 -16.79 6.60
CA LYS A 114 -21.61 -17.44 6.79
C LYS A 114 -21.50 -18.97 6.87
N MET A 115 -20.40 -19.56 6.38
CA MET A 115 -20.07 -20.99 6.49
C MET A 115 -19.07 -21.31 7.61
N THR A 116 -18.37 -20.34 8.20
CA THR A 116 -17.32 -20.57 9.22
C THR A 116 -17.33 -19.51 10.32
N THR A 117 -17.66 -19.90 11.56
CA THR A 117 -17.84 -19.01 12.73
C THR A 117 -16.54 -18.47 13.36
N ARG A 118 -15.42 -18.39 12.64
CA ARG A 118 -14.13 -17.96 13.21
C ARG A 118 -13.57 -16.71 12.54
N ASN A 119 -13.40 -15.67 13.37
CA ASN A 119 -12.75 -14.37 13.11
C ASN A 119 -13.39 -13.51 12.02
N THR A 120 -14.07 -12.45 12.46
CA THR A 120 -14.80 -11.47 11.66
C THR A 120 -13.93 -10.38 11.01
N ASP A 121 -12.62 -10.38 11.26
CA ASP A 121 -11.74 -9.34 10.74
C ASP A 121 -11.48 -9.55 9.24
N VAL A 122 -11.67 -8.48 8.46
CA VAL A 122 -11.48 -8.48 7.01
C VAL A 122 -10.00 -8.14 6.70
N PRO A 123 -9.31 -8.91 5.83
CA PRO A 123 -7.91 -8.64 5.50
C PRO A 123 -7.82 -7.48 4.51
N TYR A 124 -7.82 -6.25 5.03
CA TYR A 124 -7.79 -5.03 4.24
C TYR A 124 -6.46 -4.81 3.51
N GLY A 125 -5.37 -5.38 4.02
CA GLY A 125 -4.04 -5.33 3.39
C GLY A 125 -4.04 -5.95 1.99
N VAL A 126 -4.92 -6.92 1.72
CA VAL A 126 -5.11 -7.52 0.39
C VAL A 126 -5.70 -6.50 -0.59
N ALA A 127 -6.77 -5.81 -0.18
CA ALA A 127 -7.43 -4.80 -1.01
C ALA A 127 -6.50 -3.63 -1.32
N ILE A 128 -5.74 -3.17 -0.32
CA ILE A 128 -4.78 -2.08 -0.47
C ILE A 128 -3.65 -2.47 -1.44
N SER A 129 -3.10 -3.67 -1.26
CA SER A 129 -2.02 -4.19 -2.11
C SER A 129 -2.47 -4.36 -3.56
N ALA A 130 -3.69 -4.88 -3.79
CA ALA A 130 -4.24 -5.04 -5.12
C ALA A 130 -4.46 -3.69 -5.83
N ALA A 131 -5.02 -2.70 -5.13
CA ALA A 131 -5.20 -1.35 -5.66
C ALA A 131 -3.86 -0.70 -6.02
N ALA A 132 -2.87 -0.78 -5.12
CA ALA A 132 -1.55 -0.21 -5.36
C ALA A 132 -0.87 -0.80 -6.58
N LEU A 133 -0.92 -2.13 -6.75
CA LEU A 133 -0.34 -2.80 -7.91
C LEU A 133 -1.06 -2.45 -9.21
N LEU A 134 -2.39 -2.34 -9.19
CA LEU A 134 -3.17 -1.94 -10.37
C LEU A 134 -2.81 -0.52 -10.84
N HIS A 135 -2.73 0.45 -9.93
CA HIS A 135 -2.33 1.82 -10.28
C HIS A 135 -0.87 1.90 -10.70
N LEU A 136 0.02 1.13 -10.06
CA LEU A 136 1.41 1.04 -10.50
C LEU A 136 1.52 0.50 -11.93
N TRP A 137 0.71 -0.51 -12.27
CA TRP A 137 0.62 -1.08 -13.61
C TRP A 137 0.12 -0.05 -14.62
N GLU A 138 -0.97 0.65 -14.33
CA GLU A 138 -1.56 1.65 -15.22
C GLU A 138 -0.61 2.84 -15.49
N LEU A 139 0.05 3.35 -14.44
CA LEU A 139 0.93 4.51 -14.54
C LEU A 139 2.25 4.21 -15.26
N HIS A 140 2.76 2.98 -15.14
CA HIS A 140 4.13 2.67 -15.57
C HIS A 140 4.25 1.60 -16.65
N GLY A 141 3.13 0.99 -17.07
CA GLY A 141 3.09 -0.07 -18.06
C GLY A 141 3.96 -1.24 -17.62
N LEU A 142 3.60 -1.86 -16.49
CA LEU A 142 4.20 -3.13 -16.10
C LEU A 142 3.86 -4.25 -17.08
#